data_AF-A0A728GFV1-F1
#
_entry.id   AF-A0A728GFV1-F1
#
_cell.length_a   1.000
_cell.length_b   1.000
_cell.length_c   1.000
_cell.angle_alpha   90.00
_cell.angle_beta   90.00
_cell.angle_gamma   90.00
#
_symmetry.space_group_name_H-M   'P 1'
#
loop_
_entity.id
_entity.type
_entity.pdbx_description
1 polymer ?
#
loop_
_entity_poly.entity_id
_entity_poly.type
_entity_poly.pdbx_seq_one_letter_code
_entity_poly.pdbx_strand_id
1 'polypeptide(L)'
;IDSVNAVSHVFIYWAFFVINTSLTYSYAKHSTLLTANQQYSVVRKIQGGGKILIIALQILLLVTTHNFLLYLLVETIGVIVQYFIFKNIINNDIHFKVVPQSISDDEKTTLKNELKIKIKNMFFHKIGGVLVLNTDYLLVSKFLNLSYVTIYGSYMMVFQVVTVLMSSFVNAITASVGNFLINQNDDEVTSIAKQFNTVFIALATFISLNMYFLVNDFITSWIGEKFILGNGI
;
A
#
# COMPACT_ATOMS: atom_id res chain seq x y z
N ILE A 1 -21.48 -13.72 -12.38
CA ILE A 1 -20.65 -14.80 -12.99
C ILE A 1 -20.68 -14.66 -14.51
N ASP A 2 -21.85 -14.40 -15.10
CA ASP A 2 -21.96 -14.13 -16.56
C ASP A 2 -21.15 -12.93 -17.06
N SER A 3 -20.87 -11.94 -16.22
CA SER A 3 -20.02 -10.80 -16.53
C SER A 3 -18.52 -11.12 -16.58
N VAL A 4 -18.04 -12.18 -15.92
CA VAL A 4 -16.61 -12.57 -15.91
C VAL A 4 -16.23 -13.20 -17.25
N ASN A 5 -17.18 -13.86 -17.91
CA ASN A 5 -17.00 -14.46 -19.23
C ASN A 5 -16.96 -13.42 -20.36
N ALA A 6 -17.30 -12.15 -20.09
CA ALA A 6 -17.30 -11.09 -21.08
C ALA A 6 -15.89 -10.61 -21.49
N VAL A 7 -14.87 -10.89 -20.66
CA VAL A 7 -13.49 -10.53 -20.96
C VAL A 7 -12.69 -11.82 -21.14
N SER A 8 -12.19 -12.03 -22.37
CA SER A 8 -11.34 -13.18 -22.66
C SER A 8 -10.09 -13.16 -21.76
N HIS A 9 -9.69 -14.31 -21.25
CA HIS A 9 -8.45 -14.50 -20.47
C HIS A 9 -8.35 -13.78 -19.12
N VAL A 10 -9.47 -13.37 -18.49
CA VAL A 10 -9.46 -12.74 -17.15
C VAL A 10 -8.67 -13.53 -16.10
N PHE A 11 -8.82 -14.86 -16.08
CA PHE A 11 -8.08 -15.71 -15.15
C PHE A 11 -6.57 -15.64 -15.34
N ILE A 12 -6.10 -15.48 -16.59
CA ILE A 12 -4.68 -15.32 -16.89
C ILE A 12 -4.19 -13.98 -16.33
N TYR A 13 -4.93 -12.89 -16.57
CA TYR A 13 -4.57 -11.58 -16.03
C TYR A 13 -4.54 -11.57 -14.50
N TRP A 14 -5.54 -12.18 -13.86
CA TRP A 14 -5.57 -12.34 -12.41
C TRP A 14 -4.39 -13.18 -11.91
N ALA A 15 -4.06 -14.29 -12.57
CA ALA A 15 -2.93 -15.13 -12.19
C ALA A 15 -1.60 -14.37 -12.29
N PHE A 16 -1.39 -13.57 -13.34
CA PHE A 16 -0.22 -12.70 -13.46
C PHE A 16 -0.15 -11.67 -12.33
N PHE A 17 -1.28 -11.09 -11.92
CA PHE A 17 -1.32 -10.16 -10.79
C PHE A 17 -0.88 -10.83 -9.48
N VAL A 18 -1.35 -12.05 -9.24
CA VAL A 18 -0.96 -12.87 -8.07
C VAL A 18 0.53 -13.23 -8.13
N ILE A 19 1.03 -13.65 -9.30
CA ILE A 19 2.44 -13.98 -9.50
C ILE A 19 3.32 -12.75 -9.26
N ASN A 20 2.98 -11.60 -9.85
CA ASN A 20 3.72 -10.35 -9.64
C ASN A 20 3.79 -9.98 -8.16
N THR A 21 2.65 -10.05 -7.47
CA THR A 21 2.57 -9.79 -6.03
C THR A 21 3.45 -10.77 -5.24
N SER A 22 3.38 -12.07 -5.56
CA SER A 22 4.20 -13.11 -4.91
C SER A 22 5.70 -12.89 -5.14
N LEU A 23 6.11 -12.52 -6.35
CA LEU A 23 7.51 -12.29 -6.69
C LEU A 23 8.14 -11.15 -5.88
N THR A 24 7.36 -10.14 -5.45
CA THR A 24 7.89 -9.06 -4.60
C THR A 24 8.47 -9.58 -3.27
N TYR A 25 7.93 -10.69 -2.73
CA TYR A 25 8.46 -11.32 -1.52
C TYR A 25 9.88 -11.87 -1.70
N SER A 26 10.29 -12.16 -2.94
CA SER A 26 11.64 -12.66 -3.25
C SER A 26 12.73 -11.67 -2.83
N TYR A 27 12.50 -10.37 -3.03
CA TYR A 27 13.45 -9.32 -2.64
C TYR A 27 13.16 -8.69 -1.27
N ALA A 28 12.00 -8.97 -0.67
CA ALA A 28 11.59 -8.41 0.61
C ALA A 28 12.64 -8.65 1.71
N LYS A 29 13.26 -9.84 1.75
CA LYS A 29 14.35 -10.15 2.71
C LYS A 29 15.52 -9.16 2.63
N HIS A 30 15.93 -8.79 1.42
CA HIS A 30 17.06 -7.88 1.19
C HIS A 30 16.68 -6.44 1.52
N SER A 31 15.47 -6.02 1.12
CA SER A 31 14.90 -4.73 1.50
C SER A 31 14.81 -4.55 3.02
N THR A 32 14.29 -5.55 3.74
CA THR A 32 14.16 -5.53 5.20
C THR A 32 15.52 -5.45 5.88
N LEU A 33 16.52 -6.16 5.37
CA LEU A 33 17.88 -6.14 5.91
C LEU A 33 18.55 -4.76 5.75
N LEU A 34 18.42 -4.14 4.58
CA LEU A 34 18.88 -2.75 4.36
C LEU A 34 18.15 -1.75 5.26
N THR A 35 16.84 -1.93 5.44
CA THR A 35 16.00 -1.10 6.30
C THR A 35 16.44 -1.20 7.76
N ALA A 36 16.74 -2.42 8.24
CA ALA A 36 17.25 -2.67 9.59
C ALA A 36 18.63 -2.00 9.81
N ASN A 37 19.46 -1.94 8.77
CA ASN A 37 20.72 -1.20 8.77
C ASN A 37 20.55 0.32 8.52
N GLN A 38 19.34 0.86 8.71
CA GLN A 38 18.97 2.27 8.51
C GLN A 38 19.20 2.82 7.09
N GLN A 39 19.41 1.96 6.09
CA GLN A 39 19.61 2.37 4.69
C GLN A 39 18.28 2.61 3.95
N TYR A 40 17.33 3.28 4.59
CA TYR A 40 15.99 3.56 4.05
C TYR A 40 16.04 4.30 2.70
N SER A 41 17.03 5.18 2.52
CA SER A 41 17.21 5.96 1.28
C SER A 41 17.51 5.06 0.08
N VAL A 42 18.35 4.03 0.26
CA VAL A 42 18.69 3.06 -0.79
C VAL A 42 17.45 2.27 -1.20
N VAL A 43 16.71 1.74 -0.22
CA VAL A 43 15.46 1.01 -0.46
C VAL A 43 14.45 1.87 -1.22
N ARG A 44 14.23 3.11 -0.77
CA ARG A 44 13.30 4.06 -1.41
C ARG A 44 13.72 4.42 -2.84
N LYS A 45 15.00 4.61 -3.11
CA LYS A 45 15.49 4.89 -4.48
C LYS A 45 15.20 3.72 -5.43
N ILE A 46 15.46 2.49 -5.00
CA ILE A 46 15.28 1.29 -5.83
C ILE A 46 13.79 1.02 -6.06
N GLN A 47 12.99 0.96 -5.00
CA GLN A 47 11.57 0.63 -5.10
C GLN A 47 10.77 1.78 -5.72
N GLY A 48 10.95 3.01 -5.22
CA GLY A 48 10.25 4.19 -5.69
C GLY A 48 10.66 4.57 -7.12
N GLY A 49 11.97 4.70 -7.37
CA GLY A 49 12.50 4.98 -8.71
C GLY A 49 12.14 3.88 -9.71
N GLY A 50 12.25 2.62 -9.29
CA GLY A 50 11.82 1.47 -10.10
C GLY A 50 10.33 1.52 -10.42
N LYS A 51 9.46 1.84 -9.46
CA LYS A 51 8.00 1.94 -9.70
C LYS A 51 7.65 3.08 -10.66
N ILE A 52 8.31 4.23 -10.55
CA ILE A 52 8.13 5.35 -11.50
C ILE A 52 8.49 4.91 -12.93
N LEU A 53 9.64 4.26 -13.10
CA LEU A 53 10.08 3.76 -14.40
C LEU A 53 9.12 2.71 -14.98
N ILE A 54 8.68 1.75 -14.15
CA ILE A 54 7.72 0.72 -14.54
C ILE A 54 6.40 1.35 -14.99
N ILE A 55 5.87 2.32 -14.24
CA ILE A 55 4.63 3.03 -14.59
C ILE A 55 4.80 3.79 -15.92
N ALA A 56 5.92 4.47 -16.13
CA ALA A 56 6.19 5.17 -17.38
C ALA A 56 6.20 4.21 -18.59
N LEU A 57 6.86 3.05 -18.46
CA LEU A 57 6.86 2.01 -19.49
C LEU A 57 5.47 1.40 -19.70
N GLN A 58 4.72 1.18 -18.63
CA GLN A 58 3.35 0.69 -18.69
C GLN A 58 2.43 1.63 -19.47
N ILE A 59 2.52 2.94 -19.21
CA ILE A 59 1.78 3.96 -19.95
C ILE A 59 2.17 3.93 -21.44
N LEU A 60 3.47 3.94 -21.75
CA LEU A 60 3.97 3.89 -23.12
C LEU A 60 3.44 2.66 -23.88
N LEU A 61 3.48 1.48 -23.26
CA LEU A 61 3.01 0.25 -23.86
C LEU A 61 1.50 0.23 -24.05
N LEU A 62 0.72 0.72 -23.08
CA LEU A 62 -0.73 0.78 -23.22
C LEU A 62 -1.15 1.71 -24.36
N VAL A 63 -0.50 2.88 -24.51
CA VAL A 63 -0.81 3.83 -25.58
C VAL A 63 -0.42 3.30 -26.96
N THR A 64 0.68 2.55 -27.07
CA THR A 64 1.18 2.06 -28.37
C THR A 64 0.55 0.73 -28.78
N THR A 65 0.46 -0.23 -27.85
CA THR A 65 0.07 -1.62 -28.16
C THR A 65 -1.36 -1.95 -27.78
N HIS A 66 -1.98 -1.17 -26.88
CA HIS A 66 -3.29 -1.44 -26.28
C HIS A 66 -3.39 -2.84 -25.64
N ASN A 67 -2.25 -3.46 -25.30
CA ASN A 67 -2.18 -4.84 -24.82
C ASN A 67 -1.92 -4.89 -23.32
N PHE A 68 -2.94 -5.32 -22.57
CA PHE A 68 -2.87 -5.43 -21.11
C PHE A 68 -1.91 -6.53 -20.62
N LEU A 69 -1.64 -7.57 -21.42
CA LEU A 69 -0.67 -8.61 -21.04
C LEU A 69 0.76 -8.03 -20.99
N LEU A 70 1.12 -7.17 -21.95
CA LEU A 70 2.42 -6.49 -21.96
C LEU A 70 2.58 -5.58 -20.75
N TYR A 71 1.51 -4.91 -20.34
CA TYR A 71 1.47 -4.12 -19.11
C TYR A 71 1.85 -4.95 -17.86
N LEU A 72 1.31 -6.18 -17.75
CA LEU A 72 1.62 -7.09 -16.64
C LEU A 72 3.04 -7.64 -16.71
N LEU A 73 3.54 -7.96 -17.92
CA LEU A 73 4.88 -8.47 -18.12
C LEU A 73 5.97 -7.47 -17.75
N VAL A 74 5.77 -6.19 -18.07
CA VAL A 74 6.71 -5.13 -17.65
C VAL A 74 6.81 -5.03 -16.13
N GLU A 75 5.70 -5.19 -15.42
CA GLU A 75 5.71 -5.24 -13.96
C GLU A 75 6.48 -6.47 -13.44
N THR A 76 6.27 -7.64 -14.04
CA THR A 76 7.03 -8.86 -13.70
C THR A 76 8.53 -8.65 -13.87
N ILE A 77 8.95 -8.11 -15.02
CA ILE A 77 10.36 -7.81 -15.31
C ILE A 77 10.91 -6.81 -14.30
N GLY A 78 10.14 -5.78 -13.98
CA GLY A 78 10.51 -4.78 -12.97
C GLY A 78 10.80 -5.38 -11.60
N VAL A 79 9.96 -6.31 -11.14
CA VAL A 79 10.16 -7.03 -9.87
C VAL A 79 11.42 -7.90 -9.90
N ILE A 80 11.67 -8.59 -11.01
CA ILE A 80 12.87 -9.43 -11.21
C ILE A 80 14.14 -8.55 -11.19
N VAL A 81 14.12 -7.42 -11.90
CA VAL A 81 15.24 -6.47 -11.92
C VAL A 81 15.52 -5.93 -10.51
N GLN A 82 14.48 -5.53 -9.77
CA GLN A 82 14.64 -5.08 -8.38
C GLN A 82 15.27 -6.17 -7.50
N TYR A 83 14.87 -7.43 -7.66
CA TYR A 83 15.49 -8.55 -6.94
C TYR A 83 17.00 -8.66 -7.21
N PHE A 84 17.42 -8.58 -8.47
CA PHE A 84 18.84 -8.63 -8.81
C PHE A 84 19.62 -7.42 -8.25
N ILE A 85 19.05 -6.22 -8.32
CA ILE A 85 19.67 -5.02 -7.74
C ILE A 85 19.86 -5.18 -6.23
N PHE A 86 18.81 -5.58 -5.51
CA PHE A 86 18.88 -5.78 -4.06
C PHE A 86 19.87 -6.88 -3.68
N LYS A 87 19.85 -8.01 -4.39
CA LYS A 87 20.79 -9.10 -4.17
C LYS A 87 22.24 -8.66 -4.38
N ASN A 88 22.50 -7.89 -5.44
CA ASN A 88 23.84 -7.38 -5.72
C ASN A 88 24.34 -6.43 -4.63
N ILE A 89 23.49 -5.53 -4.13
CA ILE A 89 23.85 -4.59 -3.05
C ILE A 89 24.20 -5.37 -1.78
N ILE A 90 23.35 -6.31 -1.35
CA ILE A 90 23.60 -7.11 -0.15
C ILE A 90 24.87 -7.95 -0.29
N ASN A 91 25.12 -8.54 -1.45
CA ASN A 91 26.30 -9.37 -1.67
C ASN A 91 27.61 -8.56 -1.71
N ASN A 92 27.55 -7.28 -2.05
CA ASN A 92 28.74 -6.42 -2.13
C ASN A 92 29.01 -5.67 -0.81
N ASP A 93 28.00 -5.44 0.01
CA ASP A 93 28.14 -4.77 1.30
C ASP A 93 28.73 -5.73 2.36
N ILE A 94 29.88 -5.32 2.90
CA ILE A 94 30.67 -6.08 3.87
C ILE A 94 29.89 -6.25 5.18
N HIS A 95 29.00 -5.31 5.53
CA HIS A 95 28.18 -5.37 6.74
C HIS A 95 27.14 -6.50 6.72
N PHE A 96 26.87 -7.12 5.57
CA PHE A 96 25.99 -8.29 5.46
C PHE A 96 26.74 -9.60 5.24
N LYS A 97 28.08 -9.54 5.14
CA LYS A 97 28.96 -10.73 5.07
C LYS A 97 29.37 -11.25 6.44
N VAL A 98 28.76 -10.74 7.51
CA VAL A 98 29.14 -11.11 8.89
C VAL A 98 28.91 -12.60 9.10
N VAL A 99 29.93 -13.25 9.67
CA VAL A 99 29.86 -14.63 10.13
C VAL A 99 28.68 -14.71 11.11
N PRO A 100 27.71 -15.61 10.91
CA PRO A 100 26.58 -15.72 11.82
C PRO A 100 27.11 -15.92 13.24
N GLN A 101 26.68 -15.07 14.18
CA GLN A 101 26.89 -15.35 15.60
C GLN A 101 26.30 -16.74 15.87
N SER A 102 27.12 -17.64 16.41
CA SER A 102 26.67 -18.98 16.79
C SER A 102 25.69 -18.85 17.94
N ILE A 103 24.41 -18.80 17.62
CA ILE A 103 23.32 -18.99 18.60
C ILE A 103 23.20 -20.48 18.92
N SER A 104 22.84 -20.78 20.18
CA SER A 104 22.56 -22.16 20.60
C SER A 104 21.37 -22.74 19.83
N ASP A 105 21.32 -24.06 19.65
CA ASP A 105 20.17 -24.73 19.03
C ASP A 105 18.87 -24.50 19.82
N ASP A 106 18.95 -24.36 21.14
CA ASP A 106 17.81 -24.04 22.00
C ASP A 106 17.29 -22.61 21.75
N GLU A 107 18.21 -21.66 21.60
CA GLU A 107 17.88 -20.25 21.32
C GLU A 107 17.26 -20.10 19.93
N LYS A 108 17.82 -20.81 18.94
CA LYS A 108 17.29 -20.87 17.57
C LYS A 108 15.89 -21.48 17.53
N THR A 109 15.64 -22.53 18.31
CA THR A 109 14.33 -23.17 18.41
C THR A 109 13.31 -22.24 19.05
N THR A 110 13.70 -21.56 20.13
CA THR A 110 12.87 -20.57 20.82
C THR A 110 12.49 -19.42 19.90
N LEU A 111 13.49 -18.81 19.23
CA LEU A 111 13.27 -17.72 18.28
C LEU A 111 12.35 -18.14 17.12
N LYS A 112 12.55 -19.35 16.57
CA LYS A 112 11.71 -19.88 15.49
C LYS A 112 10.25 -20.05 15.95
N ASN A 113 10.03 -20.51 17.18
CA ASN A 113 8.69 -20.65 17.75
C ASN A 113 8.02 -19.29 17.95
N GLU A 114 8.74 -18.30 18.49
CA GLU A 114 8.23 -16.94 18.63
C GLU A 114 7.88 -16.30 17.28
N LEU A 115 8.78 -16.43 16.29
CA LEU A 115 8.54 -15.93 14.94
C LEU A 115 7.32 -16.60 14.31
N LYS A 116 7.14 -17.91 14.49
CA LYS A 116 5.97 -18.62 13.98
C LYS A 116 4.67 -18.08 14.56
N ILE A 117 4.63 -17.80 15.86
CA ILE A 117 3.45 -17.20 16.51
C ILE A 117 3.19 -15.79 15.97
N LYS A 118 4.23 -14.95 15.90
CA LYS A 118 4.12 -13.58 15.36
C LYS A 118 3.62 -13.57 13.91
N ILE A 119 4.16 -14.45 13.06
CA ILE A 119 3.73 -14.61 11.67
C ILE A 119 2.27 -15.06 11.59
N LYS A 120 1.86 -16.04 12.42
CA LYS A 120 0.47 -16.51 12.46
C LYS A 120 -0.49 -15.39 12.86
N ASN A 121 -0.17 -14.63 13.90
CA ASN A 121 -1.00 -13.52 14.36
C ASN A 121 -1.10 -12.42 13.29
N MET A 122 0.03 -12.07 12.67
CA MET A 122 0.07 -11.09 11.58
C MET A 122 -0.75 -11.57 10.37
N PHE A 123 -0.70 -12.85 10.04
CA PHE A 123 -1.49 -13.43 8.94
C PHE A 123 -2.99 -13.27 9.17
N PHE A 124 -3.50 -13.65 10.35
CA PHE A 124 -4.92 -13.45 10.68
C PHE A 124 -5.31 -11.98 10.71
N HIS A 125 -4.46 -11.10 11.24
CA HIS A 125 -4.71 -9.66 11.24
C HIS A 125 -4.80 -9.10 9.81
N LYS A 126 -3.90 -9.53 8.91
CA LYS A 126 -3.92 -9.13 7.49
C LYS A 126 -5.15 -9.66 6.76
N ILE A 127 -5.57 -10.90 7.00
CA ILE A 127 -6.83 -11.44 6.46
C ILE A 127 -8.01 -10.61 6.94
N GLY A 128 -8.10 -10.31 8.24
CA GLY A 128 -9.15 -9.47 8.79
C GLY A 128 -9.20 -8.10 8.09
N GLY A 129 -8.05 -7.46 7.89
CA GLY A 129 -7.95 -6.21 7.15
C GLY A 129 -8.43 -6.32 5.70
N VAL A 130 -8.03 -7.38 4.98
CA VAL A 130 -8.49 -7.62 3.59
C VAL A 130 -10.00 -7.83 3.55
N LEU A 131 -10.56 -8.64 4.46
CA LEU A 131 -11.99 -8.89 4.52
C LEU A 131 -12.77 -7.60 4.79
N VAL A 132 -12.40 -6.84 5.82
CA VAL A 132 -13.08 -5.57 6.14
C VAL A 132 -13.04 -4.60 4.97
N LEU A 133 -11.87 -4.42 4.33
CA LEU A 133 -11.73 -3.46 3.23
C LEU A 133 -12.36 -3.90 1.90
N ASN A 134 -12.57 -5.20 1.68
CA ASN A 134 -13.13 -5.73 0.42
C ASN A 134 -14.59 -6.18 0.53
N THR A 135 -15.13 -6.29 1.75
CA THR A 135 -16.52 -6.70 1.96
C THR A 135 -17.49 -5.72 1.29
N ASP A 136 -17.22 -4.41 1.38
CA ASP A 136 -18.08 -3.38 0.76
C ASP A 136 -18.20 -3.58 -0.74
N TYR A 137 -17.10 -3.89 -1.44
CA TYR A 137 -17.13 -4.21 -2.88
C TYR A 137 -17.95 -5.46 -3.20
N LEU A 138 -17.89 -6.50 -2.36
CA LEU A 138 -18.70 -7.72 -2.52
C LEU A 138 -20.18 -7.45 -2.28
N LEU A 139 -20.52 -6.64 -1.27
CA LEU A 139 -21.89 -6.25 -0.97
C LEU A 139 -22.48 -5.42 -2.12
N VAL A 140 -21.75 -4.41 -2.60
CA VAL A 140 -22.15 -3.60 -3.77
C VAL A 140 -22.34 -4.49 -5.00
N SER A 141 -21.42 -5.42 -5.26
CA SER A 141 -21.55 -6.34 -6.39
C SER A 141 -22.76 -7.27 -6.28
N LYS A 142 -23.12 -7.70 -5.06
CA LYS A 142 -24.21 -8.65 -4.82
C LYS A 142 -25.58 -7.99 -4.90
N PHE A 143 -25.71 -6.78 -4.36
CA PHE A 143 -27.00 -6.09 -4.25
C PHE A 143 -27.30 -5.13 -5.40
N LEU A 144 -26.27 -4.59 -6.05
CA LEU A 144 -26.41 -3.71 -7.20
C LEU A 144 -25.96 -4.44 -8.47
N ASN A 145 -24.79 -4.11 -9.00
CA ASN A 145 -24.16 -4.81 -10.12
C ASN A 145 -22.68 -4.39 -10.22
N LEU A 146 -21.96 -4.99 -11.17
CA LEU A 146 -20.54 -4.71 -11.40
C LEU A 146 -20.26 -3.26 -11.83
N SER A 147 -21.20 -2.56 -12.48
CA SER A 147 -21.03 -1.15 -12.83
C SER A 147 -20.91 -0.28 -11.58
N TYR A 148 -21.78 -0.50 -10.60
CA TYR A 148 -21.73 0.22 -9.32
C TYR A 148 -20.47 -0.08 -8.51
N VAL A 149 -19.89 -1.29 -8.64
CA VAL A 149 -18.59 -1.61 -8.04
C VAL A 149 -17.49 -0.72 -8.61
N THR A 150 -17.47 -0.54 -9.94
CA THR A 150 -16.50 0.33 -10.61
C THR A 150 -16.68 1.79 -10.20
N ILE A 151 -17.92 2.28 -10.18
CA ILE A 151 -18.25 3.64 -9.71
C ILE A 151 -17.76 3.85 -8.28
N TYR A 152 -18.15 2.96 -7.36
CA TYR A 152 -17.74 3.02 -5.96
C TYR A 152 -16.21 2.99 -5.80
N GLY A 153 -15.52 2.15 -6.58
CA GLY A 153 -14.06 2.09 -6.62
C GLY A 153 -13.42 3.42 -6.98
N SER A 154 -13.98 4.18 -7.93
CA SER A 154 -13.50 5.51 -8.29
C SER A 154 -13.58 6.50 -7.13
N TYR A 155 -14.70 6.53 -6.39
CA TYR A 155 -14.82 7.36 -5.17
C TYR A 155 -13.78 6.94 -4.12
N MET A 156 -13.64 5.64 -3.89
CA MET A 156 -12.68 5.10 -2.92
C MET A 156 -11.23 5.44 -3.28
N MET A 157 -10.86 5.54 -4.56
CA MET A 157 -9.53 6.01 -4.96
C MET A 157 -9.28 7.46 -4.54
N VAL A 158 -10.26 8.35 -4.70
CA VAL A 158 -10.14 9.74 -4.24
C VAL A 158 -9.99 9.80 -2.72
N PHE A 159 -10.83 9.06 -1.98
CA PHE A 159 -10.73 8.97 -0.53
C PHE A 159 -9.37 8.44 -0.06
N GLN A 160 -8.81 7.45 -0.75
CA GLN A 160 -7.49 6.91 -0.43
C GLN A 160 -6.37 7.94 -0.61
N VAL A 161 -6.38 8.71 -1.71
CA VAL A 161 -5.39 9.76 -1.94
C VAL A 161 -5.43 10.81 -0.83
N VAL A 162 -6.62 11.30 -0.48
CA VAL A 162 -6.80 12.26 0.61
C VAL A 162 -6.30 11.66 1.93
N THR A 163 -6.67 10.42 2.23
CA THR A 163 -6.23 9.73 3.47
C THR A 163 -4.70 9.61 3.55
N VAL A 164 -4.02 9.31 2.44
CA VAL A 164 -2.55 9.23 2.39
C VAL A 164 -1.90 10.59 2.62
N LEU A 165 -2.45 11.65 2.04
CA LEU A 165 -1.99 13.02 2.28
C LEU A 165 -2.13 13.40 3.76
N MET A 166 -3.29 13.10 4.36
CA MET A 166 -3.51 13.38 5.78
C MET A 166 -2.61 12.58 6.69
N SER A 167 -2.42 11.30 6.40
CA SER A 167 -1.51 10.44 7.16
C SER A 167 -0.07 10.95 7.08
N SER A 168 0.36 11.45 5.93
CA SER A 168 1.69 12.03 5.75
C SER A 168 1.88 13.30 6.57
N PHE A 169 0.86 14.18 6.60
CA PHE A 169 0.85 15.38 7.43
C PHE A 169 0.91 15.05 8.93
N VAL A 170 0.05 14.13 9.39
CA VAL A 170 0.03 13.70 10.80
C VAL A 170 1.36 13.06 11.20
N ASN A 171 1.92 12.19 10.37
CA ASN A 171 3.20 11.53 10.66
C ASN A 171 4.36 12.52 10.82
N ALA A 172 4.38 13.61 10.04
CA ALA A 172 5.40 14.65 10.17
C ALA A 172 5.31 15.37 11.52
N ILE A 173 4.10 15.63 12.02
CA ILE A 173 3.85 16.27 13.31
C ILE A 173 4.20 15.31 14.46
N THR A 174 3.75 14.06 14.39
CA THR A 174 3.91 13.06 15.46
C THR A 174 5.37 12.90 15.89
N ALA A 175 6.32 12.90 14.95
CA ALA A 175 7.74 12.78 15.29
C ALA A 175 8.28 13.97 16.09
N SER A 176 7.89 15.20 15.71
CA SER A 176 8.30 16.42 16.41
C SER A 176 7.65 16.53 17.78
N VAL A 177 6.36 16.22 17.88
CA VAL A 177 5.59 16.26 19.14
C VAL A 177 6.07 15.18 20.10
N GLY A 178 6.29 13.96 19.61
CA GLY A 178 6.79 12.86 20.45
C GLY A 178 8.10 13.21 21.15
N ASN A 179 9.04 13.86 20.45
CA ASN A 179 10.29 14.31 21.06
C ASN A 179 10.08 15.43 22.11
N PHE A 180 9.13 16.32 21.88
CA PHE A 180 8.80 17.40 22.82
C PHE A 180 8.16 16.87 24.12
N LEU A 181 7.34 15.83 24.04
CA LEU A 181 6.60 15.26 25.18
C LEU A 181 7.46 14.50 26.18
N ILE A 182 8.68 14.07 25.82
CA ILE A 182 9.57 13.27 26.70
C ILE A 182 9.92 14.02 28.00
N ASN A 183 10.00 15.34 27.95
CA ASN A 183 10.42 16.17 29.09
C ASN A 183 9.26 16.87 29.81
N GLN A 184 8.00 16.50 29.50
CA GLN A 184 6.80 17.16 30.04
C GLN A 184 6.13 16.30 31.11
N ASN A 185 5.38 16.92 32.01
CA ASN A 185 4.59 16.21 33.02
C ASN A 185 3.28 15.66 32.41
N ASP A 186 2.68 14.63 33.03
CA ASP A 186 1.47 13.95 32.52
C ASP A 186 0.29 14.89 32.25
N ASP A 187 0.11 15.93 33.07
CA ASP A 187 -0.93 16.94 32.90
C ASP A 187 -0.71 17.79 31.64
N GLU A 188 0.54 18.15 31.36
CA GLU A 188 0.94 18.92 30.17
C GLU A 188 0.80 18.06 28.92
N VAL A 189 1.24 16.79 28.98
CA VAL A 189 1.06 15.81 27.90
C VAL A 189 -0.42 15.67 27.55
N THR A 190 -1.28 15.55 28.57
CA THR A 190 -2.74 15.44 28.38
C THR A 190 -3.34 16.70 27.78
N SER A 191 -2.88 17.89 28.22
CA SER A 191 -3.31 19.18 27.67
C SER A 191 -2.94 19.31 26.19
N ILE A 192 -1.69 19.00 25.84
CA ILE A 192 -1.18 19.03 24.46
C ILE A 192 -1.93 18.02 23.59
N ALA A 193 -2.16 16.81 24.07
CA ALA A 193 -2.91 15.78 23.35
C ALA A 193 -4.36 16.24 23.04
N LYS A 194 -5.02 16.91 24.00
CA LYS A 194 -6.35 17.50 23.78
C LYS A 194 -6.32 18.59 22.70
N GLN A 195 -5.32 19.47 22.71
CA GLN A 195 -5.17 20.50 21.68
C GLN A 195 -4.97 19.89 20.29
N PHE A 196 -4.08 18.91 20.14
CA PHE A 196 -3.89 18.19 18.87
C PHE A 196 -5.16 17.49 18.41
N ASN A 197 -5.88 16.82 19.33
CA ASN A 197 -7.14 16.18 19.02
C ASN A 197 -8.18 17.18 18.49
N THR A 198 -8.30 18.37 19.10
CA THR A 198 -9.18 19.43 18.60
C THR A 198 -8.78 19.89 17.20
N VAL A 199 -7.49 20.10 16.94
CA VAL A 199 -6.98 20.48 15.61
C VAL A 199 -7.27 19.40 14.57
N PHE A 200 -7.03 18.13 14.90
CA PHE A 200 -7.27 17.02 13.97
C PHE A 200 -8.76 16.81 13.70
N ILE A 201 -9.63 17.00 14.67
CA ILE A 201 -11.08 16.98 14.45
C ILE A 201 -11.49 18.12 13.51
N ALA A 202 -11.04 19.35 13.76
CA ALA A 202 -11.36 20.49 12.91
C ALA A 202 -10.86 20.27 11.46
N LEU A 203 -9.65 19.73 11.31
CA LEU A 203 -9.07 19.37 10.01
C LEU A 203 -9.88 18.27 9.32
N ALA A 204 -10.27 17.22 10.05
CA ALA A 204 -11.09 16.13 9.52
C ALA A 204 -12.47 16.64 9.06
N THR A 205 -13.11 17.52 9.82
CA THR A 205 -14.38 18.16 9.43
C THR A 205 -14.24 19.03 8.20
N PHE A 206 -13.16 19.83 8.12
CA PHE A 206 -12.89 20.63 6.93
C PHE A 206 -12.76 19.75 5.68
N ILE A 207 -12.00 18.67 5.76
CA ILE A 207 -11.77 17.78 4.62
C ILE A 207 -13.01 16.99 4.25
N SER A 208 -13.77 16.49 5.23
CA SER A 208 -14.99 15.75 4.96
C SER A 208 -16.04 16.60 4.25
N LEU A 209 -16.18 17.88 4.64
CA LEU A 209 -17.05 18.83 3.96
C LEU A 209 -16.60 19.08 2.51
N ASN A 210 -15.31 19.35 2.30
CA ASN A 210 -14.78 19.55 0.95
C ASN A 210 -14.94 18.29 0.08
N MET A 211 -14.70 17.11 0.64
CA MET A 211 -14.94 15.85 -0.06
C MET A 211 -16.41 15.69 -0.45
N TYR A 212 -17.34 16.00 0.45
CA TYR A 212 -18.77 15.90 0.16
C TYR A 212 -19.19 16.79 -1.03
N PHE A 213 -18.73 18.05 -1.05
CA PHE A 213 -19.14 19.00 -2.09
C PHE A 213 -18.37 18.83 -3.41
N LEU A 214 -17.08 18.47 -3.37
CA LEU A 214 -16.20 18.54 -4.55
C LEU A 214 -15.93 17.18 -5.22
N VAL A 215 -16.24 16.05 -4.57
CA VAL A 215 -15.88 14.73 -5.11
C VAL A 215 -16.58 14.41 -6.43
N ASN A 216 -17.83 14.83 -6.59
CA ASN A 216 -18.59 14.60 -7.82
C ASN A 216 -17.98 15.40 -8.99
N ASP A 217 -17.68 16.67 -8.78
CA ASP A 217 -17.06 17.54 -9.78
C ASP A 217 -15.66 17.03 -10.16
N PHE A 218 -14.90 16.55 -9.17
CA PHE A 218 -13.59 15.94 -9.40
C PHE A 218 -13.69 14.67 -10.25
N ILE A 219 -14.58 13.74 -9.90
CA ILE A 219 -14.76 12.47 -10.65
C ILE A 219 -15.23 12.75 -12.08
N THR A 220 -16.14 13.72 -12.24
CA THR A 220 -16.62 14.17 -13.55
C THR A 220 -15.47 14.68 -14.41
N SER A 221 -14.58 15.49 -13.84
CA SER A 221 -13.42 16.03 -14.54
C SER A 221 -12.33 14.98 -14.80
N TRP A 222 -12.22 13.97 -13.94
CA TRP A 222 -11.15 12.96 -14.00
C TRP A 222 -11.44 11.81 -14.96
N ILE A 223 -12.59 11.13 -14.79
CA ILE A 223 -12.94 9.92 -15.54
C ILE A 223 -14.28 10.03 -16.29
N GLY A 224 -15.06 11.08 -16.02
CA GLY A 224 -16.28 11.42 -16.74
C GLY A 224 -17.58 11.14 -15.99
N GLU A 225 -18.68 11.70 -16.49
CA GLU A 225 -20.00 11.71 -15.86
C GLU A 225 -20.61 10.32 -15.61
N LYS A 226 -20.20 9.31 -16.40
CA LYS A 226 -20.68 7.93 -16.27
C LYS A 226 -20.27 7.26 -14.95
N PHE A 227 -19.30 7.85 -14.24
CA PHE A 227 -18.79 7.34 -12.97
C PHE A 227 -19.34 8.09 -11.75
N ILE A 228 -20.32 8.96 -11.93
CA ILE A 228 -21.03 9.58 -10.82
C ILE A 228 -22.06 8.59 -10.30
N LEU A 229 -22.17 8.47 -8.97
CA LEU A 229 -23.28 7.76 -8.36
C LEU A 229 -24.57 8.52 -8.73
N GLY A 230 -25.43 7.89 -9.53
CA GLY A 230 -26.69 8.49 -9.96
C GLY A 230 -27.42 9.09 -8.75
N ASN A 231 -27.73 10.39 -8.83
CA ASN A 231 -28.28 11.15 -7.72
C ASN A 231 -29.54 10.47 -7.20
N GLY A 232 -29.41 9.77 -6.08
CA GLY A 232 -30.52 9.41 -5.21
C GLY A 232 -30.83 10.59 -4.29
N ILE A 233 -31.19 11.73 -4.89
CA ILE A 233 -32.00 12.89 -4.45
C ILE A 233 -32.18 13.76 -5.70
#